data_AF-A0A962KEF0-F1
#
_entry.id   AF-A0A962KEF0-F1
#
_cell.length_a   1.000
_cell.length_b   1.000
_cell.length_c   1.000
_cell.angle_alpha   90.00
_cell.angle_beta   90.00
_cell.angle_gamma   90.00
#
_symmetry.space_group_name_H-M   'P 1'
#
loop_
_entity.id
_entity.type
_entity.pdbx_description
1 polymer ?
#
loop_
_entity_poly.entity_id
_entity_poly.type
_entity_poly.pdbx_seq_one_letter_code
_entity_poly.pdbx_strand_id
1 'polypeptide(L)'
;MPDTVRITNLLYRYAELMDGGDLDGAAALFRHARIRVRGSDAFLDWRHLRAIWASHIIIYPCGTPRTRHVVSNPIIELDDSGTCAKVRSCYTVYQAAPDFPLQIIAGGRYHDEMELVEGVWR
;
A
#
# COMPACT_ATOMS: atom_id res chain seq x y z
N MET A 1 19.40 -6.16 8.67
CA MET A 1 18.06 -6.71 8.37
C MET A 1 18.05 -7.14 6.92
N PRO A 2 17.64 -8.37 6.56
CA PRO A 2 17.61 -8.83 5.18
C PRO A 2 16.68 -7.97 4.30
N ASP A 3 17.01 -7.80 3.02
CA ASP A 3 16.21 -6.96 2.11
C ASP A 3 14.78 -7.45 1.93
N THR A 4 14.56 -8.76 1.92
CA THR A 4 13.21 -9.35 1.88
C THR A 4 12.35 -8.92 3.07
N VAL A 5 12.95 -8.78 4.26
CA VAL A 5 12.27 -8.26 5.45
C VAL A 5 12.01 -6.76 5.33
N ARG A 6 12.95 -5.99 4.77
CA ARG A 6 12.80 -4.55 4.56
C ARG A 6 11.69 -4.22 3.56
N ILE A 7 11.63 -4.96 2.45
CA ILE A 7 10.56 -4.88 1.44
C ILE A 7 9.22 -5.29 2.05
N THR A 8 9.19 -6.38 2.80
CA THR A 8 7.97 -6.83 3.48
C THR A 8 7.47 -5.77 4.48
N ASN A 9 8.39 -5.15 5.23
CA ASN A 9 8.07 -4.04 6.13
C ASN A 9 7.53 -2.82 5.38
N LEU A 10 7.96 -2.55 4.14
CA LEU A 10 7.41 -1.47 3.32
C LEU A 10 5.94 -1.72 2.96
N LEU A 11 5.60 -2.95 2.56
CA LEU A 11 4.21 -3.36 2.32
C LEU A 11 3.34 -3.19 3.58
N TYR A 12 3.86 -3.60 4.73
CA TYR A 12 3.15 -3.50 6.01
C TYR A 12 3.06 -2.06 6.51
N ARG A 13 4.08 -1.23 6.24
CA ARG A 13 4.06 0.21 6.56
C ARG A 13 2.98 0.94 5.78
N TYR A 14 2.81 0.63 4.50
CA TYR A 14 1.70 1.16 3.71
C TYR A 14 0.34 0.83 4.35
N ALA A 15 0.13 -0.45 4.71
CA ALA A 15 -1.09 -0.90 5.37
C ALA A 15 -1.31 -0.22 6.73
N GLU A 16 -0.27 -0.11 7.55
CA GLU A 16 -0.30 0.56 8.86
C GLU A 16 -0.73 2.04 8.74
N LEU A 17 -0.13 2.78 7.81
CA LEU A 17 -0.45 4.19 7.59
C LEU A 17 -1.89 4.36 7.09
N MET A 18 -2.32 3.52 6.15
CA MET A 18 -3.68 3.54 5.62
C MET A 18 -4.71 3.26 6.71
N ASP A 19 -4.53 2.18 7.48
CA ASP A 19 -5.43 1.82 8.59
C ASP A 19 -5.40 2.83 9.74
N GLY A 20 -4.26 3.49 9.95
CA GLY A 20 -4.10 4.58 10.90
C GLY A 20 -4.73 5.91 10.47
N GLY A 21 -5.18 6.02 9.21
CA GLY A 21 -5.73 7.25 8.64
C GLY A 21 -4.68 8.29 8.20
N ASP A 22 -3.39 7.94 8.22
CA ASP A 22 -2.31 8.79 7.72
C ASP A 22 -2.17 8.65 6.20
N LEU A 23 -3.10 9.28 5.48
CA LEU A 23 -3.14 9.24 4.02
C LEU A 23 -1.93 9.95 3.40
N ASP A 24 -1.39 10.98 4.05
CA ASP A 24 -0.23 11.73 3.56
C ASP A 24 1.05 10.91 3.71
N GLY A 25 1.23 10.25 4.85
CA GLY A 25 2.31 9.29 5.07
C GLY A 25 2.23 8.11 4.11
N ALA A 26 1.04 7.52 3.93
CA ALA A 26 0.85 6.42 2.98
C ALA A 26 1.21 6.85 1.55
N ALA A 27 0.81 8.07 1.13
CA ALA A 27 1.10 8.58 -0.20
C ALA A 27 2.59 8.91 -0.37
N ALA A 28 3.26 9.33 0.70
CA ALA A 28 4.69 9.64 0.68
C ALA A 28 5.55 8.43 0.30
N LEU A 29 5.11 7.20 0.59
CA LEU A 29 5.80 5.97 0.17
C LEU A 29 5.87 5.84 -1.36
N PHE A 30 4.89 6.43 -2.08
CA PHE A 30 4.82 6.37 -3.54
C PHE A 30 5.47 7.56 -4.24
N ARG A 31 6.23 8.41 -3.53
CA ARG A 31 6.80 9.67 -4.09
C ARG A 31 7.58 9.49 -5.39
N HIS A 32 8.22 8.33 -5.55
CA HIS A 32 9.03 7.98 -6.71
C HIS A 32 8.38 6.92 -7.60
N ALA A 33 7.17 6.47 -7.25
CA ALA A 33 6.48 5.40 -7.94
C ALA A 33 5.63 5.93 -9.11
N ARG A 34 5.39 5.05 -10.08
CA ARG A 34 4.36 5.21 -11.11
C ARG A 34 3.26 4.18 -10.85
N ILE A 35 2.09 4.65 -10.43
CA ILE A 35 1.01 3.76 -9.97
C ILE A 35 0.04 3.48 -11.10
N ARG A 36 -0.35 2.22 -11.28
CA ARG A 36 -1.45 1.85 -12.16
C ARG A 36 -2.61 1.29 -11.36
N VAL A 37 -3.79 1.89 -11.52
CA VAL A 37 -5.03 1.44 -10.87
C VAL A 37 -5.88 0.71 -11.90
N ARG A 38 -6.57 -0.35 -11.46
CA ARG A 38 -7.46 -1.13 -12.32
C ARG A 38 -8.51 -0.22 -12.98
N GLY A 39 -8.61 -0.28 -14.31
CA GLY A 39 -9.55 0.54 -15.09
C GLY A 39 -8.97 1.84 -15.65
N SER A 40 -7.67 2.11 -15.43
CA SER A 40 -6.94 3.22 -16.06
C SER A 40 -5.71 2.71 -16.79
N ASP A 41 -5.52 3.15 -18.03
CA ASP A 41 -4.30 2.91 -18.80
C ASP A 41 -3.21 3.95 -18.50
N ALA A 42 -3.57 5.05 -17.84
CA ALA A 42 -2.63 6.08 -17.42
C ALA A 42 -2.00 5.74 -16.06
N PHE A 43 -0.70 6.01 -15.95
CA PHE A 43 0.00 6.01 -14.67
C PHE A 43 -0.34 7.26 -13.85
N LEU A 44 -0.52 7.06 -12.56
CA LEU A 44 -0.72 8.12 -11.57
C LEU A 44 0.57 8.37 -10.81
N ASP A 45 0.80 9.64 -10.45
CA ASP A 45 1.78 9.98 -9.42
C ASP A 45 1.14 9.91 -8.02
N TRP A 46 1.97 10.07 -6.99
CA TRP A 46 1.52 10.01 -5.60
C TRP A 46 0.51 11.11 -5.22
N ARG A 47 0.52 12.27 -5.88
CA ARG A 47 -0.40 13.37 -5.58
C ARG A 47 -1.80 13.04 -6.07
N HIS A 48 -1.90 12.48 -7.27
CA HIS A 48 -3.18 12.00 -7.81
C HIS A 48 -3.71 10.82 -7.00
N LEU A 49 -2.85 9.88 -6.62
CA LEU A 49 -3.24 8.77 -5.74
C LEU A 49 -3.78 9.29 -4.39
N ARG A 50 -3.09 10.26 -3.78
CA ARG A 50 -3.53 10.89 -2.55
C ARG A 50 -4.87 11.62 -2.68
N ALA A 51 -5.10 12.29 -3.81
CA ALA A 51 -6.37 12.96 -4.09
C ALA A 51 -7.52 11.96 -4.22
N ILE A 52 -7.29 10.82 -4.88
CA ILE A 52 -8.26 9.71 -4.97
C ILE A 52 -8.59 9.18 -3.58
N TRP A 53 -7.59 8.95 -2.73
CA TRP A 53 -7.84 8.51 -1.35
C TRP A 53 -8.64 9.55 -0.55
N ALA A 54 -8.31 10.84 -0.69
CA ALA A 54 -9.05 11.92 -0.03
C ALA A 54 -10.54 11.91 -0.35
N SER A 55 -10.91 11.54 -1.59
CA SER A 55 -12.29 11.58 -2.05
C SER A 55 -13.07 10.31 -1.75
N HIS A 56 -12.41 9.18 -1.50
CA HIS A 56 -13.06 7.88 -1.30
C HIS A 56 -12.94 7.33 0.13
N ILE A 57 -11.93 7.73 0.89
CA ILE A 57 -11.68 7.20 2.23
C ILE A 57 -12.32 8.11 3.28
N ILE A 58 -13.26 7.54 4.03
CA ILE A 58 -13.90 8.22 5.15
C ILE A 58 -13.00 8.07 6.37
N ILE A 59 -12.54 9.18 6.95
CA ILE A 59 -11.87 9.20 8.25
C ILE A 59 -12.91 9.48 9.33
N TYR A 60 -13.08 8.54 10.25
CA TYR A 60 -14.04 8.65 11.36
C TYR A 60 -13.49 9.54 12.48
N PRO A 61 -14.31 10.00 13.45
CA PRO A 61 -13.85 10.85 14.56
C PRO A 61 -12.71 10.27 15.40
N CYS A 62 -12.49 8.95 15.36
CA CYS A 62 -11.36 8.28 15.99
C CYS A 62 -10.03 8.39 15.21
N GLY A 63 -9.99 9.14 14.10
CA GLY A 63 -8.80 9.40 13.30
C GLY A 63 -8.47 8.35 12.24
N THR A 64 -9.17 7.22 12.23
CA THR A 64 -8.92 6.10 11.30
C THR A 64 -10.07 5.92 10.31
N PRO A 65 -9.86 5.25 9.16
CA PRO A 65 -10.93 4.74 8.31
C PRO A 65 -11.65 3.51 8.88
N ARG A 66 -11.23 3.03 10.06
CA ARG A 66 -11.70 1.79 10.70
C ARG A 66 -11.54 0.56 9.80
N THR A 67 -10.51 0.59 8.95
CA THR A 67 -10.14 -0.54 8.10
C THR A 67 -9.08 -1.40 8.77
N ARG A 68 -8.95 -2.64 8.29
CA ARG A 68 -7.81 -3.50 8.52
C ARG A 68 -7.35 -4.09 7.20
N HIS A 69 -6.16 -3.71 6.76
CA HIS A 69 -5.46 -4.31 5.65
C HIS A 69 -4.74 -5.58 6.10
N VAL A 70 -5.09 -6.71 5.49
CA VAL A 70 -4.35 -7.96 5.58
C VAL A 70 -3.55 -8.10 4.30
N VAL A 71 -2.26 -7.81 4.37
CA VAL A 71 -1.31 -8.06 3.27
C VAL A 71 -0.69 -9.43 3.47
N SER A 72 -0.88 -10.32 2.50
CA SER A 72 -0.51 -11.73 2.61
C SER A 72 0.24 -12.23 1.39
N ASN A 73 0.88 -13.39 1.56
CA ASN A 73 1.57 -14.15 0.52
C ASN A 73 2.57 -13.32 -0.32
N PRO A 74 3.47 -12.53 0.31
CA PRO A 74 4.48 -11.81 -0.45
C PRO A 74 5.42 -12.80 -1.13
N ILE A 75 5.64 -12.62 -2.42
CA ILE A 75 6.65 -13.28 -3.23
C ILE A 75 7.60 -12.18 -3.69
N ILE A 76 8.88 -12.29 -3.30
CA ILE A 76 9.90 -11.27 -3.52
C ILE A 76 11.01 -11.88 -4.36
N GLU A 77 11.24 -11.30 -5.52
CA GLU A 77 12.23 -11.74 -6.51
C GLU A 77 13.22 -10.58 -6.69
N LEU A 78 14.40 -10.70 -6.06
CA LEU A 78 15.51 -9.76 -6.23
C LEU A 78 16.22 -10.03 -7.55
N ASP A 79 16.70 -8.98 -8.19
CA ASP A 79 17.60 -9.11 -9.34
C ASP A 79 19.03 -9.51 -8.90
N ASP A 80 19.87 -9.86 -9.86
CA ASP A 80 21.25 -10.29 -9.59
C ASP A 80 22.09 -9.22 -8.88
N SER A 81 21.74 -7.93 -9.05
CA SER A 81 22.41 -6.82 -8.39
C SER A 81 21.98 -6.64 -6.93
N GLY A 82 20.82 -7.18 -6.55
CA GLY A 82 20.20 -6.98 -5.24
C GLY A 82 19.66 -5.56 -5.03
N THR A 83 19.50 -4.77 -6.10
CA THR A 83 19.05 -3.37 -6.03
C THR A 83 17.66 -3.14 -6.59
N CYS A 84 17.09 -4.14 -7.27
CA CYS A 84 15.72 -4.11 -7.75
C CYS A 84 14.96 -5.34 -7.24
N ALA A 85 13.65 -5.19 -6.99
CA ALA A 85 12.79 -6.29 -6.59
C ALA A 85 11.47 -6.26 -7.34
N LYS A 86 11.05 -7.42 -7.83
CA LYS A 86 9.65 -7.65 -8.23
C LYS A 86 8.91 -8.28 -7.07
N VAL A 87 7.79 -7.68 -6.69
CA VAL A 87 7.03 -8.08 -5.52
C VAL A 87 5.59 -8.34 -5.92
N ARG A 88 5.07 -9.50 -5.53
CA ARG A 88 3.66 -9.84 -5.68
C ARG A 88 3.09 -10.15 -4.33
N SER A 89 1.94 -9.58 -4.00
CA SER A 89 1.26 -9.84 -2.75
C SER A 89 -0.25 -9.81 -2.93
N CYS A 90 -0.98 -10.36 -1.97
CA CYS A 90 -2.44 -10.27 -1.89
C CYS A 90 -2.82 -9.23 -0.84
N TYR A 91 -3.94 -8.55 -1.04
CA TYR A 91 -4.55 -7.73 0.00
C TYR A 91 -6.01 -8.11 0.21
N THR A 92 -6.45 -8.02 1.45
CA THR A 92 -7.86 -8.06 1.85
C THR A 92 -8.09 -6.95 2.86
N VAL A 93 -9.10 -6.12 2.63
CA VAL A 93 -9.44 -5.01 3.52
C VAL A 93 -10.75 -5.35 4.21
N TYR A 94 -10.71 -5.39 5.53
CA TYR A 94 -11.88 -5.48 6.38
C TYR A 94 -12.27 -4.08 6.85
N GLN A 95 -13.55 -3.84 7.12
CA GLN A 95 -14.00 -2.62 7.76
C GLN A 95 -15.16 -2.91 8.72
N ALA A 96 -15.21 -2.18 9.83
CA ALA A 96 -16.35 -2.14 10.74
C ALA A 96 -16.64 -0.68 11.14
N ALA A 97 -17.89 -0.25 11.08
CA ALA A 97 -18.31 1.12 11.38
C ALA A 97 -19.71 1.11 12.05
N PRO A 98 -20.20 2.25 12.57
CA PRO A 98 -21.58 2.34 13.07
C PRO A 98 -22.54 1.85 11.99
N ASP A 99 -23.46 0.95 12.36
CA ASP A 99 -24.42 0.32 11.45
C ASP A 99 -23.80 -0.48 10.27
N PHE A 100 -22.51 -0.82 10.38
CA PHE A 100 -21.78 -1.60 9.37
C PHE A 100 -20.95 -2.71 10.04
N PRO A 101 -21.40 -3.97 10.02
CA PRO A 101 -20.70 -5.07 10.67
C PRO A 101 -19.35 -5.34 10.01
N LEU A 102 -18.43 -5.94 10.78
CA LEU A 102 -17.11 -6.33 10.27
C LEU A 102 -17.25 -7.25 9.04
N GLN A 103 -16.80 -6.77 7.89
CA GLN A 103 -16.84 -7.52 6.64
C GLN A 103 -15.71 -7.11 5.70
N ILE A 104 -15.49 -7.89 4.66
CA ILE A 104 -14.53 -7.56 3.60
C ILE A 104 -15.14 -6.49 2.69
N ILE A 105 -14.41 -5.40 2.47
CA ILE A 105 -14.83 -4.30 1.58
C ILE A 105 -13.99 -4.23 0.30
N ALA A 106 -12.80 -4.81 0.30
CA ALA A 106 -11.93 -4.87 -0.88
C ALA A 106 -11.00 -6.08 -0.81
N GLY A 107 -10.63 -6.59 -1.99
CA GLY A 107 -9.64 -7.64 -2.12
C GLY A 107 -8.99 -7.64 -3.49
N GLY A 108 -7.73 -8.04 -3.54
CA GLY A 108 -6.99 -8.04 -4.79
C GLY A 108 -5.54 -8.46 -4.63
N ARG A 109 -4.72 -8.04 -5.60
CA ARG A 109 -3.29 -8.31 -5.66
C ARG A 109 -2.54 -7.02 -5.93
N TYR A 110 -1.35 -6.89 -5.33
CA TYR A 110 -0.36 -5.90 -5.70
C TYR A 110 0.71 -6.56 -6.56
N HIS A 111 1.14 -5.84 -7.59
CA HIS A 111 2.28 -6.17 -8.44
C HIS A 111 3.17 -4.94 -8.45
N ASP A 112 4.22 -4.99 -7.64
CA ASP A 112 5.10 -3.87 -7.37
C ASP A 112 6.49 -4.13 -7.95
N GLU A 113 7.12 -3.07 -8.42
CA GLU A 113 8.55 -3.04 -8.72
C GLU A 113 9.18 -2.00 -7.80
N MET A 114 10.17 -2.44 -7.02
CA MET A 114 10.83 -1.62 -6.01
C MET A 114 12.31 -1.47 -6.33
N GLU A 115 12.89 -0.36 -5.91
CA GLU A 115 14.32 -0.07 -6.06
C GLU A 115 14.96 0.27 -4.72
N LEU A 116 16.23 -0.09 -4.56
CA LEU A 116 17.06 0.28 -3.44
C LEU A 116 17.85 1.53 -3.80
N VAL A 117 17.47 2.67 -3.21
CA VAL A 117 18.12 3.96 -3.46
C VAL A 117 18.69 4.51 -2.17
N GLU A 118 19.99 4.81 -2.19
CA GLU A 118 20.73 5.30 -1.01
C GLU A 118 20.55 4.41 0.22
N GLY A 119 20.45 3.10 -0.01
CA GLY A 119 20.25 2.12 1.04
C GLY A 119 18.82 2.08 1.59
N VAL A 120 17.81 2.66 0.93
CA VAL A 120 16.38 2.62 1.30
C VAL A 120 15.55 2.01 0.16
N TRP A 121 14.75 0.99 0.48
CA TRP A 121 13.78 0.43 -0.47
C TRP A 121 12.59 1.37 -0.62
N ARG A 122 12.16 1.61 -1.87
CA ARG A 122 11.02 2.44 -2.23
C ARG A 122 10.30 1.89 -3.45
#